data_AF-A0A0G3GWG4-F1
#
_entry.id   AF-A0A0G3GWG4-F1
#
_cell.length_a   1.000
_cell.length_b   1.000
_cell.length_c   1.000
_cell.angle_alpha   90.00
_cell.angle_beta   90.00
_cell.angle_gamma   90.00
#
_symmetry.space_group_name_H-M   'P 1'
#
loop_
_entity.id
_entity.type
_entity.pdbx_description
1 polymer ?
#
loop_
_entity_poly.entity_id
_entity_poly.type
_entity_poly.pdbx_seq_one_letter_code
_entity_poly.pdbx_strand_id
1 'polypeptide(L)'
;MDDQEILQGFGKILITDVRDAVMSTMAMDYHGRFNTPESKNFQKLLAENNIPEELFNHICLKTIDEVIFKLLVAFEENHPELIVHYLGTDLAAISDGLGGDFLGDWIPDYSAYPGGAEDEAI
;
A
#
# COMPACT_ATOMS: atom_id res chain seq x y z
N MET A 1 10.53 -23.06 6.79
CA MET A 1 10.34 -22.00 5.82
C MET A 1 11.70 -21.51 5.43
N ASP A 2 11.97 -21.42 4.14
CA ASP A 2 13.16 -20.71 3.67
C ASP A 2 12.94 -19.19 3.74
N ASP A 3 14.02 -18.44 3.52
CA ASP A 3 14.01 -16.99 3.64
C ASP A 3 13.09 -16.33 2.60
N GLN A 4 12.99 -16.91 1.40
CA GLN A 4 12.10 -16.41 0.35
C GLN A 4 10.62 -16.60 0.74
N GLU A 5 10.25 -17.74 1.31
CA GLU A 5 8.90 -17.97 1.84
C GLU A 5 8.55 -17.01 2.98
N ILE A 6 9.51 -16.66 3.84
CA ILE A 6 9.33 -15.67 4.91
C ILE A 6 9.04 -14.29 4.32
N LEU A 7 9.86 -13.86 3.36
CA LEU A 7 9.77 -12.56 2.71
C LEU A 7 8.43 -12.41 1.96
N GLN A 8 8.06 -13.43 1.19
CA GLN A 8 6.78 -13.46 0.46
C GLN A 8 5.58 -13.53 1.41
N GLY A 9 5.70 -14.24 2.54
CA GLY A 9 4.67 -14.24 3.58
C GLY A 9 4.43 -12.87 4.20
N PHE A 10 5.51 -12.12 4.49
CA PHE A 10 5.43 -10.74 4.94
C PHE A 10 4.79 -9.84 3.87
N GLY A 11 5.30 -9.91 2.64
CA GLY A 11 4.82 -9.13 1.50
C GLY A 11 3.32 -9.30 1.28
N LYS A 12 2.84 -10.54 1.30
CA LYS A 12 1.41 -10.84 1.20
C LYS A 12 0.58 -10.14 2.28
N ILE A 13 0.98 -10.23 3.55
CA ILE A 13 0.26 -9.58 4.66
C ILE A 13 0.27 -8.06 4.48
N LEU A 14 1.42 -7.48 4.13
CA LEU A 14 1.55 -6.05 3.89
C LEU A 14 0.60 -5.57 2.78
N ILE A 15 0.47 -6.34 1.70
CA ILE A 15 -0.43 -5.99 0.61
C ILE A 15 -1.89 -6.19 1.00
N THR A 16 -2.30 -7.37 1.46
CA THR A 16 -3.72 -7.68 1.67
C THR A 16 -4.30 -6.98 2.89
N ASP A 17 -3.55 -6.97 3.99
CA ASP A 17 -4.08 -6.57 5.30
C ASP A 17 -3.78 -5.10 5.62
N VAL A 18 -2.85 -4.48 4.89
CA VAL A 18 -2.52 -3.06 5.04
C VAL A 18 -2.91 -2.27 3.80
N ARG A 19 -2.23 -2.45 2.67
CA ARG A 19 -2.44 -1.65 1.46
C ARG A 19 -3.88 -1.71 0.95
N ASP A 20 -4.35 -2.92 0.69
CA ASP A 20 -5.68 -3.16 0.09
C ASP A 20 -6.80 -2.89 1.10
N ALA A 21 -6.59 -3.19 2.38
CA ALA A 21 -7.53 -2.86 3.45
C ALA A 21 -7.72 -1.34 3.60
N VAL A 22 -6.64 -0.55 3.49
CA VAL A 22 -6.73 0.92 3.49
C VAL A 22 -7.49 1.39 2.26
N MET A 23 -7.21 0.86 1.06
CA MET A 23 -7.96 1.21 -0.14
C MET A 23 -9.45 0.88 -0.04
N SER A 24 -9.80 -0.30 0.47
CA SER A 24 -11.18 -0.67 0.73
C SER A 24 -11.85 0.33 1.69
N THR A 25 -11.14 0.77 2.73
CA THR A 25 -11.66 1.77 3.69
C THR A 25 -11.87 3.12 3.01
N MET A 26 -10.93 3.58 2.18
CA MET A 26 -11.05 4.82 1.42
C MET A 26 -12.24 4.77 0.45
N ALA A 27 -12.44 3.64 -0.25
CA ALA A 27 -13.59 3.45 -1.13
C ALA A 27 -14.91 3.47 -0.34
N MET A 28 -14.96 2.85 0.85
CA MET A 28 -16.15 2.93 1.71
C MET A 28 -16.47 4.38 2.12
N ASP A 29 -15.47 5.20 2.41
CA ASP A 29 -15.69 6.61 2.75
C ASP A 29 -16.19 7.42 1.53
N TYR A 30 -15.56 7.23 0.37
CA TYR A 30 -16.00 7.82 -0.89
C TYR A 30 -17.49 7.52 -1.16
N HIS A 31 -17.93 6.30 -0.89
CA HIS A 31 -19.30 5.82 -1.11
C HIS A 31 -20.30 6.13 0.02
N GLY A 32 -19.99 6.98 0.99
CA GLY A 32 -21.00 7.37 1.98
C GLY A 32 -21.17 6.40 3.14
N ARG A 33 -20.28 5.41 3.32
CA ARG A 33 -20.51 4.33 4.30
C ARG A 33 -20.23 4.76 5.74
N PHE A 34 -19.47 5.82 5.94
CA PHE A 34 -19.20 6.40 7.26
C PHE A 34 -20.05 7.64 7.54
N ASN A 35 -20.52 7.75 8.78
CA ASN A 35 -21.43 8.81 9.23
C ASN A 35 -20.76 9.86 10.13
N THR A 36 -19.44 9.85 10.24
CA THR A 36 -18.69 10.81 11.05
C THR A 36 -18.79 12.21 10.44
N PRO A 37 -18.62 13.29 11.23
CA PRO A 37 -18.59 14.65 10.69
C PRO A 37 -17.48 14.84 9.65
N GLU A 38 -16.33 14.21 9.85
CA GLU A 38 -15.18 14.25 8.94
C GLU A 38 -15.49 13.59 7.60
N SER A 39 -16.00 12.36 7.60
CA SER A 39 -16.42 11.65 6.37
C SER A 39 -17.51 12.39 5.59
N LYS A 40 -18.47 13.00 6.30
CA LYS A 40 -19.50 13.85 5.66
C LYS A 40 -18.90 15.08 5.00
N ASN A 41 -17.92 15.73 5.66
CA ASN A 41 -17.22 16.87 5.09
C ASN A 41 -16.38 16.45 3.88
N PHE A 42 -15.72 15.30 3.97
CA PHE A 42 -14.93 14.72 2.88
C PHE A 42 -15.80 14.41 1.64
N GLN A 43 -16.93 13.72 1.82
CA GLN A 43 -17.90 13.45 0.74
C GLN A 43 -18.45 14.72 0.11
N LYS A 44 -18.72 15.74 0.93
CA LYS A 44 -19.13 17.06 0.44
C LYS A 44 -18.05 17.67 -0.45
N LEU A 45 -16.77 17.64 -0.03
CA LEU A 45 -15.65 18.14 -0.83
C LEU A 45 -15.50 17.39 -2.16
N LEU A 46 -15.62 16.06 -2.15
CA LEU A 46 -15.58 15.25 -3.37
C LEU A 46 -16.69 15.66 -4.35
N ALA A 47 -17.93 15.82 -3.85
CA ALA A 47 -19.08 16.21 -4.64
C ALA A 47 -18.96 17.64 -5.20
N GLU A 48 -18.54 18.61 -4.37
CA GLU A 48 -18.38 20.02 -4.78
C GLU A 48 -17.32 20.19 -5.89
N ASN A 49 -16.31 19.31 -5.91
CA ASN A 49 -15.24 19.34 -6.90
C ASN A 49 -15.44 18.34 -8.05
N ASN A 50 -16.55 17.60 -8.08
CA ASN A 50 -16.84 16.56 -9.08
C ASN A 50 -15.68 15.56 -9.26
N ILE A 51 -15.05 15.13 -8.16
CA ILE A 51 -13.93 14.19 -8.21
C ILE A 51 -14.46 12.80 -8.63
N PRO A 52 -14.02 12.24 -9.77
CA PRO A 52 -14.42 10.90 -10.16
C PRO A 52 -13.73 9.84 -9.30
N GLU A 53 -14.40 8.71 -9.10
CA GLU A 53 -13.92 7.60 -8.26
C GLU A 53 -12.56 7.07 -8.75
N GLU A 54 -12.36 7.01 -10.07
CA GLU A 54 -11.10 6.58 -10.68
C GLU A 54 -9.93 7.49 -10.29
N LEU A 55 -10.11 8.82 -10.37
CA LEU A 55 -9.08 9.78 -9.95
C LEU A 55 -8.80 9.68 -8.45
N PHE A 56 -9.86 9.55 -7.65
CA PHE A 56 -9.72 9.36 -6.21
C PHE A 56 -8.91 8.09 -5.90
N ASN A 57 -9.28 6.97 -6.50
CA ASN A 57 -8.59 5.69 -6.31
C ASN A 57 -7.12 5.78 -6.74
N HIS A 58 -6.83 6.43 -7.88
CA HIS A 58 -5.46 6.63 -8.35
C HIS A 58 -4.62 7.45 -7.34
N ILE A 59 -5.17 8.55 -6.81
CA ILE A 59 -4.49 9.40 -5.82
C ILE A 59 -4.25 8.61 -4.52
N CYS A 60 -5.25 7.86 -4.06
CA CYS A 60 -5.12 7.06 -2.85
C CYS A 60 -4.05 5.98 -2.99
N LEU A 61 -4.10 5.18 -4.07
CA LEU A 61 -3.10 4.15 -4.34
C LEU A 61 -1.70 4.74 -4.40
N LYS A 62 -1.50 5.81 -5.18
CA LYS A 62 -0.21 6.49 -5.29
C LYS A 62 0.31 6.98 -3.93
N THR A 63 -0.58 7.48 -3.09
CA THR A 63 -0.22 7.98 -1.75
C THR A 63 0.15 6.85 -0.81
N ILE A 64 -0.64 5.77 -0.79
CA ILE A 64 -0.41 4.60 0.05
C ILE A 64 0.90 3.91 -0.37
N ASP A 65 1.11 3.73 -1.66
CA ASP A 65 2.29 3.08 -2.22
C ASP A 65 3.56 3.87 -1.90
N GLU A 66 3.54 5.19 -2.05
CA GLU A 66 4.68 6.05 -1.69
C GLU A 66 5.00 5.97 -0.19
N VAL A 67 3.99 5.97 0.68
CA VAL A 67 4.20 5.87 2.13
C VAL A 67 4.78 4.52 2.51
N ILE A 68 4.22 3.42 1.99
CA ILE A 68 4.73 2.07 2.27
C ILE A 68 6.16 1.93 1.75
N PHE A 69 6.43 2.37 0.52
CA PHE A 69 7.76 2.35 -0.06
C PHE A 69 8.77 3.10 0.81
N LYS A 70 8.46 4.33 1.21
CA LYS A 70 9.34 5.12 2.09
C LYS A 70 9.57 4.47 3.45
N LEU A 71 8.54 3.81 3.99
CA LEU A 71 8.65 3.09 5.24
C LEU A 71 9.58 1.87 5.12
N LEU A 72 9.46 1.09 4.04
CA LEU A 72 10.33 -0.05 3.77
C LEU A 72 11.79 0.39 3.57
N VAL A 73 12.02 1.45 2.81
CA VAL A 73 13.36 2.04 2.64
C VAL A 73 13.91 2.59 3.97
N ALA A 74 13.05 3.08 4.87
CA ALA A 74 13.47 3.49 6.21
C ALA A 74 13.94 2.32 7.07
N PHE A 75 13.26 1.16 6.97
CA PHE A 75 13.65 -0.08 7.64
C PHE A 75 14.96 -0.68 7.12
N GLU A 76 15.30 -0.42 5.86
CA GLU A 76 16.47 -1.01 5.21
C GLU A 76 17.72 -0.11 5.26
N GLU A 77 17.61 1.17 4.89
CA GLU A 77 18.78 1.98 4.57
C GLU A 77 19.03 3.17 5.52
N ASN A 78 17.97 3.74 6.12
CA ASN A 78 18.07 5.05 6.77
C ASN A 78 18.20 5.02 8.30
N HIS A 79 17.80 3.90 8.93
CA HIS A 79 17.69 3.80 10.38
C HIS A 79 18.14 2.41 10.86
N PRO A 80 19.45 2.17 11.09
CA PRO A 80 19.95 0.88 11.55
C PRO A 80 19.40 0.47 12.93
N GLU A 81 18.84 1.41 13.69
CA GLU A 81 18.12 1.17 14.94
C GLU A 81 16.68 0.66 14.76
N LEU A 82 16.14 0.71 13.54
CA LEU A 82 14.75 0.43 13.20
C LEU A 82 14.68 -0.88 12.39
N ILE A 83 14.65 -2.01 13.10
CA ILE A 83 14.69 -3.34 12.48
C ILE A 83 13.28 -3.94 12.45
N VAL A 84 12.88 -4.48 11.29
CA VAL A 84 11.62 -5.20 11.13
C VAL A 84 11.88 -6.70 11.12
N HIS A 85 11.29 -7.38 12.10
CA HIS A 85 11.31 -8.83 12.16
C HIS A 85 9.96 -9.42 11.76
N TYR A 86 10.01 -10.47 10.93
CA TYR A 86 8.86 -11.34 10.68
C TYR A 86 9.26 -12.78 10.95
N LEU A 87 8.46 -13.47 11.77
CA LEU A 87 8.75 -14.83 12.24
C LEU A 87 10.15 -14.99 12.89
N GLY A 88 10.67 -13.89 13.48
CA GLY A 88 11.99 -13.87 14.12
C GLY A 88 13.16 -13.60 13.18
N THR A 89 12.91 -13.42 11.88
CA THR A 89 13.92 -13.11 10.88
C THR A 89 13.93 -11.62 10.57
N ASP A 90 15.11 -11.01 10.54
CA ASP A 90 15.32 -9.64 10.06
C ASP A 90 15.09 -9.60 8.54
N LEU A 91 14.09 -8.82 8.12
CA LEU A 91 13.71 -8.75 6.72
C LEU A 91 14.79 -8.10 5.85
N ALA A 92 15.51 -7.10 6.37
CA ALA A 92 16.59 -6.43 5.63
C ALA A 92 17.80 -7.35 5.41
N ALA A 93 17.94 -8.42 6.20
CA ALA A 93 19.01 -9.40 6.06
C ALA A 93 18.75 -10.45 4.98
N ILE A 94 17.50 -10.60 4.54
CA ILE A 94 17.07 -11.63 3.57
C ILE A 94 16.50 -11.05 2.27
N SER A 95 16.33 -9.74 2.22
CA SER A 95 15.84 -8.97 1.07
C SER A 95 17.03 -8.35 0.32
N ASP A 96 16.97 -8.34 -1.01
CA ASP A 96 17.90 -7.57 -1.87
C ASP A 96 17.45 -6.11 -2.04
N GLY A 97 16.27 -5.76 -1.52
CA GLY A 97 15.72 -4.41 -1.48
C GLY A 97 14.23 -4.41 -1.18
N LEU A 98 13.80 -4.09 0.05
CA LEU A 98 12.40 -4.23 0.47
C LEU A 98 11.46 -3.35 -0.35
N GLY A 99 11.92 -2.15 -0.74
CA GLY A 99 11.17 -1.28 -1.63
C GLY A 99 11.06 -1.83 -3.06
N GLY A 100 12.08 -2.56 -3.51
CA GLY A 100 12.08 -3.27 -4.79
C GLY A 100 11.11 -4.44 -4.78
N ASP A 101 11.16 -5.27 -3.74
CA ASP A 101 10.24 -6.40 -3.57
C ASP A 101 8.77 -5.93 -3.52
N PHE A 102 8.51 -4.82 -2.83
CA PHE A 102 7.16 -4.24 -2.76
C PHE A 102 6.60 -3.86 -4.14
N LEU A 103 7.37 -3.13 -4.95
CA LEU A 103 6.92 -2.64 -6.25
C LEU A 103 6.98 -3.70 -7.35
N GLY A 104 7.99 -4.58 -7.29
CA GLY A 104 8.30 -5.56 -8.33
C GLY A 104 7.57 -6.89 -8.17
N ASP A 105 7.37 -7.34 -6.94
CA ASP A 105 6.83 -8.68 -6.67
C ASP A 105 5.52 -8.61 -5.90
N TRP A 106 5.49 -7.94 -4.74
CA TRP A 106 4.35 -8.06 -3.82
C TRP A 106 3.07 -7.38 -4.34
N ILE A 107 3.16 -6.15 -4.88
CA ILE A 107 1.99 -5.51 -5.49
C ILE A 107 1.46 -6.37 -6.65
N PRO A 108 2.27 -6.75 -7.67
CA PRO A 108 1.79 -7.59 -8.75
C PRO A 108 1.20 -8.93 -8.32
N ASP A 109 1.81 -9.60 -7.34
CA ASP A 109 1.43 -10.97 -6.96
C ASP A 109 0.23 -11.04 -6.01
N TYR A 110 0.01 -10.02 -5.17
CA TYR A 110 -0.95 -10.10 -4.07
C TYR A 110 -2.06 -9.06 -4.11
N SER A 111 -1.91 -7.96 -4.86
CA SER A 111 -2.85 -6.84 -4.81
C SER A 111 -4.15 -7.13 -5.55
N ALA A 112 -5.28 -6.79 -4.92
CA ALA A 112 -6.59 -6.71 -5.58
C ALA A 112 -6.80 -5.38 -6.33
N TYR A 113 -5.91 -4.40 -6.13
CA TYR A 113 -5.92 -3.08 -6.78
C TYR A 113 -4.63 -2.90 -7.57
N PRO A 114 -4.57 -3.38 -8.83
CA PRO A 114 -3.40 -3.17 -9.67
C PRO A 114 -3.18 -1.66 -9.80
N GLY A 115 -1.99 -1.20 -9.42
CA GLY A 115 -1.61 0.21 -9.62
C GLY A 115 -1.76 0.56 -11.10
N GLY A 116 -2.22 1.78 -11.40
CA GLY A 116 -2.56 2.24 -12.75
C GLY A 116 -1.39 2.41 -13.72
N ALA A 117 -0.50 1.42 -13.82
CA ALA A 117 0.61 1.36 -14.75
C ALA A 117 0.33 0.41 -15.94
N GLU A 118 -0.93 0.09 -16.24
CA GLU A 118 -1.28 -0.65 -17.46
C GLU A 118 -1.41 0.24 -18.72
N ASP A 119 -1.30 1.56 -18.62
CA ASP A 119 -1.49 2.49 -19.74
C ASP A 119 -0.24 3.29 -20.14
N GLU A 120 0.91 2.64 -20.37
CA GLU A 120 1.97 3.19 -21.24
C GLU A 120 2.65 2.09 -22.08
N ALA A 121 1.86 1.44 -22.94
CA ALA A 121 2.37 0.82 -24.16
C ALA A 121 1.65 1.45 -25.35
N ILE A 122 2.14 2.61 -25.79
CA ILE A 122 1.85 3.20 -27.12
C ILE A 122 3.08 3.02 -28.00
#